data_AF-A0AAJ4W1U3-F1
#
_entry.id   AF-A0AAJ4W1U3-F1
#
_cell.length_a   1.000
_cell.length_b   1.000
_cell.length_c   1.000
_cell.angle_alpha   90.00
_cell.angle_beta   90.00
_cell.angle_gamma   90.00
#
_symmetry.space_group_name_H-M   'P 1'
#
loop_
_entity.id
_entity.type
_entity.pdbx_description
1 polymer ?
#
loop_
_entity_poly.entity_id
_entity_poly.type
_entity_poly.pdbx_seq_one_letter_code
_entity_poly.pdbx_strand_id
1 'polypeptide(L)'
;MLFAFVATSLLVGCEGSTGPQGPPGPTMYPYVEEFKLSFTKDLTSTIQGQLIKHPNGFVDGDLVFVFIADKFSNDGKPLFSPLPTRYFVDVDKVEKELEYSYNYSPYDTEIVARANAPLGFFNGDGGKHEGFIKNMIFRIVYIPGSTPVIGTKSNNSKESEKTTLSYEEVVRKYNLEDVKVVKKY
;
A
#
# COMPACT_ATOMS: atom_id res chain seq x y z
N MET A 1 20.78 68.14 24.57
CA MET A 1 20.80 67.26 23.39
C MET A 1 21.16 65.87 23.89
N LEU A 2 20.18 65.03 24.24
CA LEU A 2 19.40 64.13 23.37
C LEU A 2 20.20 62.87 22.96
N PHE A 3 19.87 61.75 23.62
CA PHE A 3 19.94 60.30 23.29
C PHE A 3 21.00 59.79 22.27
N ALA A 4 21.67 58.65 22.46
CA ALA A 4 21.07 57.35 22.72
C ALA A 4 22.08 56.32 23.28
N PHE A 5 21.71 55.67 24.39
CA PHE A 5 22.26 54.36 24.77
C PHE A 5 21.40 53.31 24.09
N VAL A 6 21.93 52.63 23.07
CA VAL A 6 21.30 51.45 22.49
C VAL A 6 21.54 50.30 23.46
N ALA A 7 20.53 50.00 24.28
CA ALA A 7 20.50 48.78 25.08
C ALA A 7 20.24 47.62 24.12
N THR A 8 21.29 46.90 23.74
CA THR A 8 21.19 45.65 23.00
C THR A 8 20.63 44.59 23.94
N SER A 9 19.31 44.45 23.93
CA SER A 9 18.60 43.36 24.59
C SER A 9 19.05 42.03 23.97
N LEU A 10 19.85 41.26 24.71
CA LEU A 10 20.13 39.86 24.44
C LEU A 10 18.80 39.10 24.54
N LEU A 11 18.18 38.84 23.39
CA LEU A 11 17.10 37.87 23.26
C LEU A 11 17.71 36.48 23.45
N VAL A 12 17.88 36.07 24.71
CA VAL A 12 18.13 34.67 25.07
C VAL A 12 16.80 33.96 24.85
N GLY A 13 16.58 33.51 23.61
CA GLY A 13 15.42 32.71 23.26
C GLY A 13 15.33 31.50 24.19
N CYS A 14 14.16 31.29 24.78
CA CYS A 14 13.81 30.07 25.49
C CYS A 14 13.69 28.91 24.49
N GLU A 15 14.80 28.49 23.88
CA GLU A 15 14.89 27.14 23.35
C GLU A 15 15.06 26.23 24.56
N GLY A 16 13.93 25.71 25.07
CA GLY A 16 13.95 24.71 26.13
C GLY A 16 14.86 23.55 25.77
N SER A 17 15.38 22.83 26.77
CA SER A 17 16.30 21.71 26.56
C SER A 17 15.82 20.80 25.43
N THR A 18 16.68 20.51 24.47
CA THR A 18 16.41 19.53 23.41
C THR A 18 15.89 18.26 24.07
N GLY A 19 14.69 17.83 23.66
CA GLY A 19 14.06 16.62 24.19
C GLY A 19 14.96 15.40 24.01
N PRO A 20 14.72 14.30 24.76
CA PRO A 20 15.48 13.07 24.57
C PRO A 20 15.42 12.62 23.11
N GLN A 21 16.55 12.10 22.62
CA GLN A 21 16.61 11.54 21.27
C GLN A 21 15.57 10.44 21.14
N GLY A 22 14.79 10.47 20.05
CA GLY A 22 13.82 9.44 19.74
C GLY A 22 14.47 8.06 19.58
N PRO A 23 13.68 6.98 19.65
CA PRO A 23 14.21 5.64 19.39
C PRO A 23 14.87 5.57 18.01
N PRO A 24 15.91 4.72 17.83
CA PRO A 24 16.49 4.47 16.53
C PRO A 24 15.42 4.11 15.49
N GLY A 25 15.60 4.59 14.26
CA GLY A 25 14.70 4.27 13.16
C GLY A 25 14.72 2.78 12.79
N PRO A 26 13.81 2.34 11.90
CA PRO A 26 13.76 0.96 11.44
C PRO A 26 15.07 0.54 10.75
N THR A 27 15.44 -0.72 10.91
CA THR A 27 16.63 -1.31 10.26
C THR A 27 16.35 -1.93 8.90
N MET A 28 15.07 -2.09 8.52
CA MET A 28 14.65 -2.69 7.26
C MET A 28 13.93 -1.67 6.39
N TYR A 29 14.31 -1.59 5.11
CA TYR A 29 13.80 -0.63 4.14
C TYR A 29 13.08 -1.34 3.00
N PRO A 30 12.11 -0.68 2.34
CA PRO A 30 11.53 -1.20 1.12
C PRO A 30 12.59 -1.48 0.06
N TYR A 31 12.39 -2.57 -0.68
CA TYR A 31 13.29 -3.03 -1.73
C TYR A 31 12.56 -3.06 -3.07
N VAL A 32 13.25 -2.75 -4.17
CA VAL A 32 12.64 -2.62 -5.50
C VAL A 32 13.46 -3.39 -6.52
N GLU A 33 12.79 -4.24 -7.30
CA GLU A 33 13.38 -4.95 -8.44
C GLU A 33 12.56 -4.74 -9.71
N GLU A 34 13.24 -4.77 -10.85
CA GLU A 34 12.62 -4.67 -12.16
C GLU A 34 12.87 -5.95 -12.97
N PHE A 35 11.81 -6.42 -13.61
CA PHE A 35 11.80 -7.65 -14.40
C PHE A 35 11.31 -7.36 -15.80
N LYS A 36 12.07 -7.83 -16.80
CA LYS A 36 11.66 -7.76 -18.20
C LYS A 36 11.03 -9.09 -18.60
N LEU A 37 9.72 -9.10 -18.80
CA LEU A 37 8.93 -10.31 -19.01
C LEU A 37 8.27 -10.33 -20.39
N SER A 38 8.02 -11.52 -20.91
CA SER A 38 7.26 -11.75 -22.14
C SER A 38 6.24 -12.87 -21.94
N PHE A 39 5.02 -12.65 -22.41
CA PHE A 39 3.88 -13.56 -22.30
C PHE A 39 3.59 -14.20 -23.67
N THR A 40 4.65 -14.68 -24.32
CA THR A 40 4.64 -15.18 -25.70
C THR A 40 4.79 -16.70 -25.78
N LYS A 41 4.65 -17.44 -24.68
CA LYS A 41 4.86 -18.89 -24.64
C LYS A 41 3.82 -19.63 -25.48
N ASP A 42 2.57 -19.19 -25.41
CA ASP A 42 1.46 -19.69 -26.22
C ASP A 42 0.56 -18.52 -26.64
N LEU A 43 0.73 -18.08 -27.89
CA LEU A 43 -0.01 -16.95 -28.47
C LEU A 43 -1.47 -17.29 -28.77
N THR A 44 -1.85 -18.56 -28.73
CA THR A 44 -3.24 -19.00 -28.94
C THR A 44 -4.06 -18.98 -27.65
N SER A 45 -3.39 -19.06 -26.49
CA SER A 45 -4.01 -18.93 -25.17
C SER A 45 -4.52 -17.51 -24.92
N THR A 46 -5.54 -17.39 -24.08
CA THR A 46 -6.05 -16.11 -23.56
C THR A 46 -5.45 -15.74 -22.20
N ILE A 47 -4.65 -16.63 -21.61
CA ILE A 47 -4.04 -16.44 -20.29
C ILE A 47 -2.63 -17.02 -20.23
N GLN A 48 -1.71 -16.27 -19.62
CA GLN A 48 -0.37 -16.75 -19.26
C GLN A 48 0.10 -16.11 -17.95
N GLY A 49 0.77 -16.90 -17.11
CA GLY A 49 1.40 -16.45 -15.87
C GLY A 49 2.93 -16.50 -15.94
N GLN A 50 3.58 -15.63 -15.19
CA GLN A 50 5.03 -15.61 -14.97
C GLN A 50 5.30 -15.56 -13.47
N LEU A 51 5.98 -16.59 -12.96
CA LEU A 51 6.35 -16.69 -11.54
C LEU A 51 7.71 -16.03 -11.30
N ILE A 52 7.77 -15.22 -10.25
CA ILE A 52 8.97 -14.49 -9.80
C ILE A 52 9.18 -14.83 -8.34
N LYS A 53 10.31 -15.48 -8.05
CA LYS A 53 10.68 -15.83 -6.68
C LYS A 53 11.07 -14.60 -5.89
N HIS A 54 10.67 -14.55 -4.63
CA HIS A 54 11.04 -13.48 -3.71
C HIS A 54 12.51 -13.58 -3.29
N PRO A 55 13.12 -12.44 -2.91
CA PRO A 55 14.40 -12.46 -2.24
C PRO A 55 14.32 -13.23 -0.91
N ASN A 56 15.45 -13.76 -0.46
CA ASN A 56 15.51 -14.52 0.79
C ASN A 56 15.07 -13.66 1.99
N GLY A 57 14.33 -14.25 2.91
CA GLY A 57 13.89 -13.58 4.13
C GLY A 57 12.54 -12.87 4.03
N PHE A 58 11.82 -13.03 2.92
CA PHE A 58 10.43 -12.59 2.80
C PHE A 58 9.54 -13.38 3.76
N VAL A 59 8.69 -12.69 4.51
CA VAL A 59 7.78 -13.28 5.52
C VAL A 59 6.31 -12.99 5.19
N ASP A 60 5.38 -13.74 5.77
CA ASP A 60 3.94 -13.61 5.53
C ASP A 60 3.36 -12.19 5.74
N GLY A 61 4.06 -11.37 6.52
CA GLY A 61 3.66 -9.99 6.81
C GLY A 61 4.11 -8.97 5.77
N ASP A 62 5.01 -9.36 4.89
CA ASP A 62 5.55 -8.49 3.86
C ASP A 62 4.51 -8.24 2.77
N LEU A 63 4.56 -7.05 2.19
CA LEU A 63 3.66 -6.64 1.13
C LEU A 63 4.40 -6.53 -0.19
N VAL A 64 3.72 -6.93 -1.26
CA VAL A 64 4.21 -6.77 -2.62
C VAL A 64 3.30 -5.83 -3.39
N PHE A 65 3.90 -4.80 -3.99
CA PHE A 65 3.25 -3.96 -4.99
C PHE A 65 3.91 -4.17 -6.34
N VAL A 66 3.11 -4.39 -7.38
CA VAL A 66 3.60 -4.57 -8.74
C VAL A 66 3.13 -3.42 -9.61
N PHE A 67 4.04 -2.88 -10.38
CA PHE A 67 3.81 -1.84 -11.37
C PHE A 67 4.30 -2.31 -12.73
N ILE A 68 3.73 -1.76 -13.81
CA ILE A 68 4.17 -1.99 -15.18
C ILE A 68 4.61 -0.67 -15.80
N ALA A 69 5.74 -0.67 -16.49
CA ALA A 69 6.16 0.46 -17.32
C ALA A 69 5.40 0.42 -18.63
N ASP A 70 4.38 1.26 -18.76
CA ASP A 70 3.47 1.26 -19.90
C ASP A 70 3.69 2.43 -20.86
N LYS A 71 4.40 3.46 -20.40
CA LYS A 71 4.69 4.68 -21.13
C LYS A 71 6.10 5.14 -20.85
N PHE A 72 6.60 6.00 -21.72
CA PHE A 72 7.83 6.73 -21.49
C PHE A 72 7.51 8.23 -21.45
N SER A 73 8.16 8.91 -20.52
CA SER A 73 8.17 10.37 -20.45
C SER A 73 8.94 10.96 -21.63
N ASN A 74 8.81 12.27 -21.84
CA ASN A 74 9.48 12.98 -22.93
C ASN A 74 11.02 12.88 -22.86
N ASP A 75 11.60 12.69 -21.67
CA ASP A 75 13.03 12.45 -21.45
C ASP A 75 13.41 10.95 -21.51
N GLY A 76 12.49 10.09 -21.96
CA GLY A 76 12.74 8.67 -22.20
C GLY A 76 12.74 7.81 -20.93
N LYS A 77 12.28 8.33 -19.78
CA LYS A 77 12.19 7.55 -18.55
C LYS A 77 10.88 6.76 -18.49
N PRO A 78 10.91 5.50 -18.01
CA PRO A 78 9.71 4.70 -17.85
C PRO A 78 8.74 5.34 -16.84
N LEU A 79 7.47 5.41 -17.21
CA LEU A 79 6.36 5.78 -16.36
C LEU A 79 5.67 4.49 -15.91
N PHE A 80 5.48 4.35 -14.60
CA PHE A 80 4.98 3.12 -14.00
C PHE A 80 3.53 3.29 -13.56
N SER A 81 2.68 2.36 -14.00
CA SER A 81 1.28 2.25 -13.60
C SER A 81 1.10 1.06 -12.65
N PRO A 82 0.37 1.20 -11.52
CA PRO A 82 0.15 0.09 -10.59
C PRO A 82 -0.74 -0.98 -11.23
N LEU A 83 -0.49 -2.26 -10.93
CA LEU A 83 -1.41 -3.33 -11.31
C LEU A 83 -2.64 -3.38 -10.37
N PRO A 84 -3.83 -3.75 -10.89
CA PRO A 84 -4.08 -4.19 -12.26
C PRO A 84 -4.13 -3.04 -13.29
N THR A 85 -3.68 -3.33 -14.51
CA THR A 85 -3.67 -2.38 -15.66
C THR A 85 -4.24 -3.04 -16.90
N ARG A 86 -5.00 -2.28 -17.70
CA ARG A 86 -5.66 -2.76 -18.92
C ARG A 86 -5.12 -2.08 -20.17
N TYR A 87 -5.07 -2.83 -21.26
CA TYR A 87 -4.71 -2.39 -22.59
C TYR A 87 -5.79 -2.80 -23.58
N PHE A 88 -6.01 -1.94 -24.57
CA PHE A 88 -7.01 -2.15 -25.60
C PHE A 88 -6.33 -2.10 -26.97
N VAL A 89 -6.67 -3.05 -27.84
CA VAL A 89 -6.22 -3.06 -29.24
C VAL A 89 -7.43 -3.28 -30.15
N ASP A 90 -7.47 -2.55 -31.26
CA ASP A 90 -8.48 -2.75 -32.29
C ASP A 90 -8.01 -3.77 -33.31
N VAL A 91 -8.75 -4.88 -33.42
CA VAL A 91 -8.50 -5.92 -34.43
C VAL A 91 -9.76 -6.09 -35.25
N ASP A 92 -9.66 -5.86 -36.56
CA ASP A 92 -10.79 -5.96 -37.50
C ASP A 92 -12.03 -5.15 -37.06
N LYS A 93 -11.81 -3.95 -36.49
CA LYS A 93 -12.84 -3.05 -35.94
C LYS A 93 -13.57 -3.60 -34.71
N VAL A 94 -12.97 -4.56 -34.02
CA VAL A 94 -13.46 -5.06 -32.73
C VAL A 94 -12.38 -4.84 -31.68
N GLU A 95 -12.71 -4.07 -30.66
CA GLU A 95 -11.84 -3.81 -29.52
C GLU A 95 -11.60 -5.11 -28.73
N LYS A 96 -10.33 -5.39 -28.43
CA LYS A 96 -9.86 -6.51 -27.60
C LYS A 96 -9.18 -5.96 -26.37
N GLU A 97 -9.36 -6.64 -25.25
CA GLU A 97 -8.86 -6.21 -23.94
C GLU A 97 -7.84 -7.22 -23.39
N LEU A 98 -6.75 -6.69 -22.85
CA LEU A 98 -5.74 -7.39 -22.08
C LEU A 98 -5.62 -6.72 -20.71
N GLU A 99 -5.73 -7.50 -19.64
CA GLU A 99 -5.49 -7.08 -18.27
C GLU A 99 -4.24 -7.77 -17.72
N TYR A 100 -3.39 -6.99 -17.07
CA TYR A 100 -2.35 -7.49 -16.19
C TYR A 100 -2.81 -7.44 -14.75
N SER A 101 -2.68 -8.56 -14.04
CA SER A 101 -2.95 -8.68 -12.62
C SER A 101 -1.81 -9.42 -11.92
N TYR A 102 -1.78 -9.41 -10.59
CA TYR A 102 -0.86 -10.24 -9.84
C TYR A 102 -1.49 -10.78 -8.56
N ASN A 103 -0.90 -11.87 -8.11
CA ASN A 103 -1.08 -12.48 -6.79
C ASN A 103 0.31 -12.78 -6.25
N TYR A 104 0.44 -12.80 -4.92
CA TYR A 104 1.69 -13.13 -4.28
C TYR A 104 1.47 -14.04 -3.08
N SER A 105 2.52 -14.78 -2.77
CA SER A 105 2.67 -15.66 -1.62
C SER A 105 3.95 -15.27 -0.87
N PRO A 106 4.27 -15.90 0.26
CA PRO A 106 5.58 -15.71 0.89
C PRO A 106 6.78 -16.14 0.03
N TYR A 107 6.55 -16.91 -1.03
CA TYR A 107 7.62 -17.51 -1.84
C TYR A 107 7.81 -16.83 -3.18
N ASP A 108 6.72 -16.34 -3.78
CA ASP A 108 6.70 -15.82 -5.14
C ASP A 108 5.54 -14.87 -5.42
N THR A 109 5.73 -14.04 -6.44
CA THR A 109 4.67 -13.31 -7.13
C THR A 109 4.43 -13.97 -8.48
N GLU A 110 3.16 -14.20 -8.81
CA GLU A 110 2.74 -14.52 -10.17
C GLU A 110 2.15 -13.27 -10.82
N ILE A 111 2.71 -12.86 -11.95
CA ILE A 111 2.12 -11.83 -12.80
C ILE A 111 1.36 -12.54 -13.92
N VAL A 112 0.08 -12.19 -14.09
CA VAL A 112 -0.82 -12.85 -15.02
C VAL A 112 -1.25 -11.86 -16.11
N ALA A 113 -1.04 -12.24 -17.37
CA ALA A 113 -1.65 -11.61 -18.53
C ALA A 113 -2.94 -12.37 -18.86
N ARG A 114 -4.09 -11.70 -18.82
CA ARG A 114 -5.40 -12.26 -19.15
C ARG A 114 -6.08 -11.39 -20.19
N ALA A 115 -6.53 -11.98 -21.28
CA ALA A 115 -7.21 -11.27 -22.36
C ALA A 115 -8.59 -11.88 -22.67
N ASN A 116 -9.43 -11.09 -23.33
CA ASN A 116 -10.70 -11.55 -23.90
C ASN A 116 -10.55 -12.19 -25.29
N ALA A 117 -9.32 -12.29 -25.80
CA ALA A 117 -8.93 -12.87 -27.08
C ALA A 117 -7.54 -13.53 -26.98
N PRO A 118 -7.14 -14.37 -27.96
CA PRO A 118 -5.79 -14.92 -28.02
C PRO A 118 -4.69 -13.87 -27.83
N LEU A 119 -3.70 -14.16 -27.00
CA LEU A 119 -2.62 -13.22 -26.66
C LEU A 119 -1.82 -12.76 -27.88
N GLY A 120 -1.81 -13.54 -28.96
CA GLY A 120 -1.22 -13.16 -30.25
C GLY A 120 -1.72 -11.81 -30.78
N PHE A 121 -2.97 -11.42 -30.50
CA PHE A 121 -3.51 -10.12 -30.89
C PHE A 121 -2.84 -8.93 -30.19
N PHE A 122 -2.13 -9.16 -29.08
CA PHE A 122 -1.45 -8.12 -28.31
C PHE A 122 0.07 -8.12 -28.54
N ASN A 123 0.59 -8.93 -29.45
CA ASN A 123 2.04 -9.05 -29.68
C ASN A 123 2.65 -7.82 -30.39
N GLY A 124 1.82 -6.97 -30.97
CA GLY A 124 2.22 -5.89 -31.87
C GLY A 124 2.64 -6.43 -33.22
N ASP A 125 2.41 -5.66 -34.28
CA ASP A 125 2.76 -6.02 -35.66
C ASP A 125 3.80 -5.08 -36.29
N GLY A 126 4.45 -4.25 -35.47
CA GLY A 126 5.53 -3.36 -35.91
C GLY A 126 5.06 -2.13 -36.68
N GLY A 127 3.75 -1.81 -36.67
CA GLY A 127 3.29 -0.55 -37.27
C GLY A 127 1.79 -0.24 -37.23
N LYS A 128 0.89 -1.20 -36.96
CA LYS A 128 -0.56 -0.95 -36.89
C LYS A 128 -1.08 -0.83 -35.47
N HIS A 129 -0.50 -1.57 -34.52
CA HIS A 129 -0.81 -1.41 -33.10
C HIS A 129 0.40 -1.73 -32.21
N GLU A 130 0.41 -1.15 -31.02
CA GLU A 130 1.43 -1.40 -30.02
C GLU A 130 1.37 -2.85 -29.50
N GLY A 131 2.54 -3.37 -29.13
CA GLY A 131 2.67 -4.70 -28.53
C GLY A 131 2.70 -4.58 -27.01
N PHE A 132 1.81 -5.31 -26.34
CA PHE A 132 1.63 -5.24 -24.90
C PHE A 132 2.05 -6.51 -24.16
N ILE A 133 2.53 -7.55 -24.86
CA ILE A 133 2.90 -8.84 -24.23
C ILE A 133 4.38 -9.21 -24.33
N LYS A 134 5.21 -8.40 -25.00
CA LYS A 134 6.62 -8.70 -25.25
C LYS A 134 7.51 -7.66 -24.61
N ASN A 135 8.55 -8.11 -23.91
CA ASN A 135 9.58 -7.24 -23.34
C ASN A 135 9.04 -6.17 -22.38
N MET A 136 7.92 -6.46 -21.72
CA MET A 136 7.28 -5.56 -20.76
C MET A 136 8.13 -5.47 -19.49
N ILE A 137 8.26 -4.27 -18.93
CA ILE A 137 9.04 -4.04 -17.72
C ILE A 137 8.08 -3.95 -16.54
N PHE A 138 8.23 -4.86 -15.58
CA PHE A 138 7.50 -4.84 -14.33
C PHE A 138 8.42 -4.40 -13.20
N ARG A 139 7.93 -3.55 -12.32
CA ARG A 139 8.63 -3.16 -11.10
C ARG A 139 7.90 -3.74 -9.91
N ILE A 140 8.61 -4.50 -9.11
CA ILE A 140 8.10 -5.10 -7.88
C ILE A 140 8.72 -4.36 -6.69
N VAL A 141 7.85 -3.87 -5.81
CA VAL A 141 8.23 -3.21 -4.56
C VAL A 141 7.87 -4.13 -3.42
N TYR A 142 8.88 -4.53 -2.65
CA TYR A 142 8.78 -5.31 -1.44
C TYR A 142 8.77 -4.37 -0.25
N ILE A 143 7.70 -4.39 0.54
CA ILE A 143 7.60 -3.63 1.77
C ILE A 143 7.70 -4.59 2.95
N PRO A 144 8.75 -4.47 3.78
CA PRO A 144 8.91 -5.34 4.93
C PRO A 144 7.82 -5.09 5.97
N GLY A 145 7.23 -6.17 6.46
CA GLY A 145 6.22 -6.20 7.49
C GLY A 145 6.57 -7.18 8.60
N SER A 146 5.74 -7.19 9.64
CA SER A 146 5.84 -8.19 10.72
C SER A 146 4.83 -9.29 10.47
N THR A 147 5.17 -10.52 10.88
CA THR A 147 4.26 -11.67 10.79
C THR A 147 2.86 -11.30 11.31
N PRO A 148 1.79 -11.53 10.52
CA PRO A 148 0.44 -11.12 10.90
C PRO A 148 0.01 -11.82 12.19
N VAL A 149 -0.48 -11.04 13.15
CA VAL A 149 -1.14 -11.58 14.35
C VAL A 149 -2.62 -11.76 14.01
N ILE A 150 -3.07 -13.01 13.87
CA ILE A 150 -4.48 -13.31 13.62
C ILE A 150 -5.29 -12.94 14.88
N GLY A 151 -6.07 -11.87 14.78
CA GLY A 151 -7.01 -11.49 15.83
C GLY A 151 -8.20 -12.44 15.84
N THR A 152 -8.29 -13.34 16.83
CA THR A 152 -9.47 -14.19 17.09
C THR A 152 -10.64 -13.43 17.73
N LYS A 153 -10.59 -12.10 17.78
CA LYS A 153 -11.68 -11.28 18.29
C LYS A 153 -12.80 -11.23 17.25
N SER A 154 -13.74 -12.17 17.38
CA SER A 154 -15.06 -12.02 16.77
C SER A 154 -15.64 -10.68 17.23
N ASN A 155 -16.02 -9.82 16.28
CA ASN A 155 -16.87 -8.65 16.53
C ASN A 155 -18.34 -9.07 16.79
N ASN A 156 -18.57 -10.27 17.31
CA ASN A 156 -19.76 -10.48 18.13
C ASN A 156 -19.56 -9.64 19.37
N SER A 157 -19.95 -8.37 19.29
CA SER A 157 -20.48 -7.66 20.44
C SER A 157 -21.64 -8.52 20.97
N LYS A 158 -21.32 -9.54 21.77
CA LYS A 158 -22.12 -9.78 22.96
C LYS A 158 -22.03 -8.45 23.67
N GLU A 159 -23.11 -7.69 23.52
CA GLU A 159 -23.48 -6.56 24.35
C GLU A 159 -22.86 -6.82 25.72
N SER A 160 -21.68 -6.24 25.94
CA SER A 160 -21.00 -6.35 27.22
C SER A 160 -22.07 -5.91 28.18
N GLU A 161 -22.42 -6.78 29.12
CA GLU A 161 -23.24 -6.43 30.26
C GLU A 161 -22.83 -5.02 30.68
N LYS A 162 -23.63 -4.04 30.29
CA LYS A 162 -23.62 -2.73 30.89
C LYS A 162 -24.17 -3.07 32.27
N THR A 163 -23.30 -3.49 33.16
CA THR A 163 -23.56 -3.35 34.58
C THR A 163 -23.54 -1.85 34.82
N THR A 164 -24.63 -1.18 34.42
CA THR A 164 -25.02 0.09 34.99
C THR A 164 -25.16 -0.20 36.46
N LEU A 165 -24.11 0.12 37.21
CA LEU A 165 -24.12 0.05 38.67
C LEU A 165 -25.42 0.70 39.12
N SER A 166 -26.21 -0.03 39.89
CA SER A 166 -27.42 0.52 40.48
C SER A 166 -27.05 1.74 41.35
N TYR A 167 -28.00 2.63 41.57
CA TYR A 167 -27.79 3.83 42.37
C TYR A 167 -27.13 3.52 43.73
N GLU A 168 -27.55 2.43 44.36
CA GLU A 168 -27.04 1.97 45.66
C GLU A 168 -25.58 1.49 45.59
N GLU A 169 -25.18 0.84 44.49
CA GLU A 169 -23.80 0.41 44.27
C GLU A 169 -22.86 1.60 44.01
N VAL A 170 -23.33 2.62 43.30
CA VAL A 170 -22.58 3.85 43.07
C VAL A 170 -22.40 4.63 44.38
N VAL A 171 -23.48 4.81 45.15
CA VAL A 171 -23.43 5.52 46.44
C VAL A 171 -22.47 4.83 47.42
N ARG A 172 -22.49 3.50 47.48
CA ARG A 172 -21.59 2.71 48.33
C ARG A 172 -20.14 2.74 47.85
N LYS A 173 -19.90 2.60 46.55
CA LYS A 173 -18.54 2.58 45.97
C LYS A 173 -17.82 3.91 46.13
N TYR A 174 -18.56 5.02 46.06
CA TYR A 174 -18.00 6.37 46.12
C TYR A 174 -18.29 7.08 47.45
N ASN A 175 -18.83 6.37 48.44
CA ASN A 175 -19.13 6.87 49.79
C ASN A 175 -19.89 8.21 49.79
N LEU A 176 -20.90 8.31 48.93
CA LEU A 176 -21.65 9.53 48.67
C LEU A 176 -22.77 9.69 49.72
N GLU A 177 -22.42 9.99 50.97
CA GLU A 177 -23.39 10.02 52.07
C GLU A 177 -24.33 11.25 52.06
N ASP A 178 -24.13 12.26 51.21
CA ASP A 178 -24.95 13.50 51.27
C ASP A 178 -25.25 14.19 49.92
N VAL A 179 -25.23 13.47 48.79
CA VAL A 179 -25.55 14.09 47.49
C VAL A 179 -27.05 14.04 47.20
N LYS A 180 -27.77 15.14 47.49
CA LYS A 180 -29.15 15.35 47.01
C LYS A 180 -29.15 15.57 45.49
N VAL A 181 -29.39 14.50 44.74
CA VAL A 181 -29.61 14.58 43.28
C VAL A 181 -31.06 14.98 43.00
N VAL A 182 -31.28 16.21 42.55
CA VAL A 182 -32.60 16.67 42.12
C VAL A 182 -32.83 16.22 40.68
N LYS A 183 -33.79 15.32 40.45
CA LYS A 183 -34.27 15.01 39.10
C LYS A 183 -35.04 16.22 38.57
N LYS A 184 -34.49 16.92 37.57
CA LYS A 184 -35.26 17.82 36.73
C LYS A 184 -35.94 16.99 35.64
N TYR A 185 -37.27 16.99 35.66
CA TYR A 185 -38.10 16.53 34.54
C TYR A 185 -38.19 17.64 33.50
#